data_AF-A0ABD1H3Z8-F1
#
_entry.id   AF-A0ABD1H3Z8-F1
#
_cell.length_a   1.000
_cell.length_b   1.000
_cell.length_c   1.000
_cell.angle_alpha   90.00
_cell.angle_beta   90.00
_cell.angle_gamma   90.00
#
_symmetry.space_group_name_H-M   'P 1'
#
loop_
_entity.id
_entity.type
_entity.pdbx_description
1 polymer ?
#
loop_
_entity_poly.entity_id
_entity_poly.type
_entity_poly.pdbx_seq_one_letter_code
_entity_poly.pdbx_strand_id
1 'polypeptide(L)'
;MGKFLSVESAVSRVRSMLAEGADIVDLGAQSTRPMASKQSPEQELDRLIPVLEAVRDMPEMEGKLISVDTFHSQVALEAVGKGAHLVNDVSGGKLDAKMHHVVASLGIPYIVMHMRGDPSTMQNRENLVYDDVCSDVASALCTRVRDAELSGVPAWKMIVDPGIGFSKNTEKNLDILMGLPAIRSEIGKKSLALAHATLLVGPSRKRFLGEVCGRPVAGERDPATVAAVTAAVLSGANILPAFLPNPRRVLLPSPLFLHATSAVYNLDDVDEASDESNGEVELIDSWEEEDEAEPEVWFDDVCYLAGQLKIT
;
A
#
# COMPACT_ATOMS: atom_id res chain seq x y z
N MET A 1 -18.06 -26.60 2.40
CA MET A 1 -18.22 -25.13 2.42
C MET A 1 -17.03 -24.56 3.17
N GLY A 2 -16.15 -23.82 2.48
CA GLY A 2 -15.01 -23.18 3.13
C GLY A 2 -15.51 -22.18 4.16
N LYS A 3 -15.06 -22.28 5.40
CA LYS A 3 -15.37 -21.30 6.44
C LYS A 3 -14.53 -20.06 6.14
N PHE A 4 -15.16 -18.99 5.66
CA PHE A 4 -14.54 -17.68 5.61
C PHE A 4 -14.09 -17.28 7.02
N LEU A 5 -13.05 -16.43 7.10
CA LEU A 5 -12.62 -15.87 8.38
C LEU A 5 -13.78 -15.09 9.01
N SER A 6 -14.15 -15.40 10.26
CA SER A 6 -15.15 -14.60 10.96
C SER A 6 -14.62 -13.19 11.23
N VAL A 7 -15.51 -12.20 11.37
CA VAL A 7 -15.13 -10.83 11.75
C VAL A 7 -14.29 -10.81 13.02
N GLU A 8 -14.66 -11.60 14.04
CA GLU A 8 -13.89 -11.73 15.28
C GLU A 8 -12.47 -12.27 15.05
N SER A 9 -12.33 -13.28 14.19
CA SER A 9 -11.02 -13.85 13.85
C SER A 9 -10.17 -12.85 13.05
N ALA A 10 -10.80 -12.06 12.18
CA ALA A 10 -10.16 -10.99 11.43
C ALA A 10 -9.62 -9.91 12.37
N VAL A 11 -10.46 -9.39 13.26
CA VAL A 11 -10.08 -8.40 14.29
C VAL A 11 -8.95 -8.92 15.17
N SER A 12 -9.02 -10.17 15.63
CA SER A 12 -7.96 -10.80 16.42
C SER A 12 -6.64 -10.88 15.65
N ARG A 13 -6.69 -11.19 14.36
CA ARG A 13 -5.50 -11.23 13.51
C ARG A 13 -4.93 -9.83 13.27
N VAL A 14 -5.77 -8.82 13.03
CA VAL A 14 -5.32 -7.43 12.90
C VAL A 14 -4.65 -6.95 14.19
N ARG A 15 -5.24 -7.21 15.36
CA ARG A 15 -4.60 -6.88 16.64
C ARG A 15 -3.20 -7.49 16.77
N SER A 16 -3.04 -8.74 16.30
CA SER A 16 -1.74 -9.39 16.28
C SER A 16 -0.75 -8.67 15.33
N MET A 17 -1.19 -8.28 14.13
CA MET A 17 -0.37 -7.50 13.18
C MET A 17 0.05 -6.14 13.75
N LEU A 18 -0.85 -5.44 14.43
CA LEU A 18 -0.56 -4.15 15.08
C LEU A 18 0.41 -4.31 16.25
N ALA A 19 0.25 -5.36 17.07
CA ALA A 19 1.19 -5.70 18.13
C ALA A 19 2.56 -6.14 17.58
N GLU A 20 2.58 -6.78 16.41
CA GLU A 20 3.78 -7.07 15.64
C GLU A 20 4.39 -5.77 15.07
N GLY A 21 3.68 -4.64 15.02
CA GLY A 21 4.21 -3.33 14.65
C GLY A 21 3.84 -2.87 13.24
N ALA A 22 2.76 -3.41 12.65
CA ALA A 22 2.23 -2.91 11.38
C ALA A 22 1.81 -1.44 11.49
N ASP A 23 2.13 -0.67 10.45
CA ASP A 23 1.69 0.72 10.24
C ASP A 23 0.49 0.78 9.29
N ILE A 24 0.39 -0.20 8.40
CA ILE A 24 -0.69 -0.33 7.42
C ILE A 24 -1.33 -1.72 7.57
N VAL A 25 -2.65 -1.79 7.60
CA VAL A 25 -3.42 -3.02 7.53
C VAL A 25 -4.04 -3.13 6.14
N ASP A 26 -3.58 -4.11 5.35
CA ASP A 26 -4.03 -4.35 3.98
C ASP A 26 -5.08 -5.46 3.97
N LEU A 27 -6.34 -5.09 3.75
CA LEU A 27 -7.51 -5.97 3.78
C LEU A 27 -7.87 -6.40 2.36
N GLY A 28 -7.89 -7.71 2.11
CA GLY A 28 -8.36 -8.26 0.84
C GLY A 28 -9.42 -9.34 1.03
N ALA A 29 -10.58 -9.20 0.38
CA ALA A 29 -11.65 -10.20 0.42
C ALA A 29 -11.60 -11.18 -0.77
N GLN A 30 -10.67 -10.98 -1.71
CA GLN A 30 -10.37 -11.93 -2.78
C GLN A 30 -8.97 -12.53 -2.63
N SER A 31 -8.89 -13.83 -2.94
CA SER A 31 -7.61 -14.51 -3.09
C SER A 31 -7.01 -14.12 -4.43
N THR A 32 -5.86 -13.47 -4.39
CA THR A 32 -5.00 -13.22 -5.55
C THR A 32 -3.99 -14.36 -5.76
N ARG A 33 -4.14 -15.49 -5.04
CA ARG A 33 -3.32 -16.69 -5.25
C ARG A 33 -3.61 -17.30 -6.62
N PRO A 34 -2.61 -17.97 -7.25
CA PRO A 34 -2.80 -18.65 -8.52
C PRO A 34 -4.03 -19.56 -8.52
N MET A 35 -4.82 -19.51 -9.59
CA MET A 35 -6.02 -20.34 -9.83
C MET A 35 -7.22 -20.06 -8.90
N ALA A 36 -7.25 -18.93 -8.20
CA ALA A 36 -8.43 -18.54 -7.43
C ALA A 36 -9.61 -18.20 -8.36
N SER A 37 -10.83 -18.61 -7.98
CA SER A 37 -12.05 -18.19 -8.66
C SER A 37 -12.34 -16.71 -8.40
N LYS A 38 -12.58 -15.94 -9.47
CA LYS A 38 -13.01 -14.55 -9.36
C LYS A 38 -14.37 -14.48 -8.66
N GLN A 39 -14.49 -13.57 -7.71
CA GLN A 39 -15.76 -13.27 -7.04
C GLN A 39 -16.32 -11.99 -7.64
N SER A 40 -17.64 -11.82 -7.60
CA SER A 40 -18.25 -10.56 -8.02
C SER A 40 -17.92 -9.43 -7.02
N PRO A 41 -17.99 -8.15 -7.43
CA PRO A 41 -17.82 -7.02 -6.53
C PRO A 41 -18.73 -7.10 -5.29
N GLU A 42 -19.98 -7.55 -5.44
CA GLU A 42 -20.95 -7.67 -4.35
C GLU A 42 -20.49 -8.72 -3.32
N GLN A 43 -20.02 -9.88 -3.78
CA GLN A 43 -19.50 -10.93 -2.91
C GLN A 43 -18.25 -10.50 -2.15
N GLU A 44 -17.41 -9.67 -2.79
CA GLU A 44 -16.23 -9.09 -2.17
C GLU A 44 -16.61 -8.08 -1.08
N LEU A 45 -17.58 -7.20 -1.36
CA LEU A 45 -18.12 -6.22 -0.40
C LEU A 45 -18.76 -6.88 0.81
N ASP A 46 -19.61 -7.89 0.60
CA ASP A 46 -20.28 -8.64 1.68
C ASP A 46 -19.29 -9.21 2.71
N ARG A 47 -18.05 -9.51 2.26
CA ARG A 47 -16.98 -10.02 3.13
C ARG A 47 -16.11 -8.90 3.69
N LEU A 48 -15.80 -7.90 2.88
CA LEU A 48 -14.86 -6.85 3.22
C LEU A 48 -15.46 -5.87 4.24
N ILE A 49 -16.65 -5.34 3.97
CA ILE A 49 -17.21 -4.21 4.72
C ILE A 49 -17.38 -4.52 6.22
N PRO A 50 -17.94 -5.69 6.63
CA PRO A 50 -18.07 -5.98 8.06
C PRO A 50 -16.72 -6.07 8.78
N VAL A 51 -15.67 -6.54 8.11
CA VAL A 51 -14.32 -6.60 8.68
C VAL A 51 -13.67 -5.22 8.72
N LEU A 52 -13.82 -4.44 7.66
CA LEU A 52 -13.26 -3.09 7.56
C LEU A 52 -13.83 -2.19 8.65
N GLU A 53 -15.16 -2.14 8.82
CA GLU A 53 -15.80 -1.34 9.86
C GLU A 53 -15.33 -1.78 11.27
N ALA A 54 -15.32 -3.08 11.53
CA ALA A 54 -14.87 -3.61 12.82
C ALA A 54 -13.38 -3.35 13.11
N VAL A 55 -12.52 -3.35 12.07
CA VAL A 55 -11.10 -3.03 12.20
C VAL A 55 -10.89 -1.54 12.41
N ARG A 56 -11.55 -0.69 11.61
CA ARG A 56 -11.47 0.77 11.73
C ARG A 56 -11.83 1.26 13.14
N ASP A 57 -12.85 0.65 13.75
CA ASP A 57 -13.34 1.05 15.06
C ASP A 57 -12.47 0.53 16.24
N MET A 58 -11.36 -0.18 15.94
CA MET A 58 -10.41 -0.61 16.97
C MET A 58 -9.60 0.58 17.51
N PRO A 59 -9.47 0.75 18.83
CA PRO A 59 -8.57 1.76 19.41
C PRO A 59 -7.12 1.59 18.95
N GLU A 60 -6.67 0.35 18.71
CA GLU A 60 -5.31 0.07 18.24
C GLU A 60 -5.04 0.58 16.81
N MET A 61 -6.06 0.99 16.06
CA MET A 61 -5.93 1.60 14.73
C MET A 61 -5.65 3.10 14.76
N GLU A 62 -5.65 3.74 15.93
CA GLU A 62 -5.29 5.15 16.06
C GLU A 62 -3.86 5.39 15.50
N GLY A 63 -3.73 6.31 14.54
CA GLY A 63 -2.47 6.59 13.84
C GLY A 63 -2.00 5.50 12.87
N LYS A 64 -2.88 4.57 12.49
CA LYS A 64 -2.61 3.48 11.53
C LYS A 64 -3.47 3.62 10.29
N LEU A 65 -2.98 3.07 9.18
CA LEU A 65 -3.66 3.16 7.88
C LEU A 65 -4.33 1.84 7.51
N ILE A 66 -5.43 1.93 6.78
CA ILE A 66 -6.14 0.79 6.19
C ILE A 66 -6.00 0.86 4.68
N SER A 67 -5.42 -0.17 4.07
CA SER A 67 -5.40 -0.39 2.62
C SER A 67 -6.45 -1.42 2.24
N VAL A 68 -7.11 -1.26 1.09
CA VAL A 68 -7.98 -2.28 0.49
C VAL A 68 -7.30 -2.91 -0.73
N ASP A 69 -7.03 -4.21 -0.68
CA ASP A 69 -6.51 -5.01 -1.81
C ASP A 69 -7.66 -5.49 -2.69
N THR A 70 -7.94 -4.71 -3.74
CA THR A 70 -9.01 -4.98 -4.70
C THR A 70 -8.64 -4.48 -6.10
N PHE A 71 -9.17 -5.16 -7.11
CA PHE A 71 -9.10 -4.73 -8.51
C PHE A 71 -10.46 -4.30 -9.07
N HIS A 72 -11.49 -4.18 -8.22
CA HIS A 72 -12.81 -3.68 -8.60
C HIS A 72 -13.00 -2.24 -8.14
N SER A 73 -13.30 -1.33 -9.06
CA SER A 73 -13.45 0.09 -8.74
C SER A 73 -14.64 0.35 -7.80
N GLN A 74 -15.71 -0.46 -7.91
CA GLN A 74 -16.86 -0.39 -7.00
C GLN A 74 -16.47 -0.75 -5.57
N VAL A 75 -15.62 -1.77 -5.39
CA VAL A 75 -15.14 -2.17 -4.06
C VAL A 75 -14.24 -1.10 -3.47
N ALA A 76 -13.35 -0.51 -4.27
CA ALA A 76 -12.51 0.60 -3.86
C ALA A 76 -13.35 1.80 -3.38
N LEU A 77 -14.34 2.22 -4.17
CA LEU A 77 -15.24 3.33 -3.83
C LEU A 77 -15.94 3.13 -2.49
N GLU A 78 -16.59 1.98 -2.31
CA GLU A 78 -17.34 1.66 -1.09
C GLU A 78 -16.41 1.50 0.12
N ALA A 79 -15.27 0.83 -0.03
CA ALA A 79 -14.32 0.63 1.07
C ALA A 79 -13.76 1.96 1.58
N VAL A 80 -13.45 2.90 0.68
CA VAL A 80 -12.96 4.24 1.04
C VAL A 80 -14.06 5.06 1.69
N GLY A 81 -15.29 5.01 1.16
CA GLY A 81 -16.46 5.60 1.83
C GLY A 81 -16.76 5.04 3.22
N LYS A 82 -16.13 3.91 3.58
CA LYS A 82 -16.20 3.28 4.91
C LYS A 82 -14.94 3.48 5.76
N GLY A 83 -13.95 4.23 5.30
CA GLY A 83 -12.74 4.58 6.06
C GLY A 83 -11.48 3.80 5.68
N ALA A 84 -11.43 3.19 4.49
CA ALA A 84 -10.14 2.81 3.91
C ALA A 84 -9.35 4.07 3.48
N HIS A 85 -8.04 4.03 3.67
CA HIS A 85 -7.12 5.14 3.42
C HIS A 85 -6.31 4.96 2.13
N LEU A 86 -6.18 3.72 1.62
CA LEU A 86 -5.44 3.40 0.39
C LEU A 86 -6.20 2.38 -0.46
N VAL A 87 -6.00 2.44 -1.76
CA VAL A 87 -6.39 1.37 -2.70
C VAL A 87 -5.15 0.65 -3.20
N ASN A 88 -5.11 -0.65 -2.99
CA ASN A 88 -4.08 -1.55 -3.49
C ASN A 88 -4.60 -2.39 -4.66
N ASP A 89 -4.20 -2.04 -5.88
CA ASP A 89 -4.65 -2.72 -7.08
C ASP A 89 -3.52 -3.51 -7.73
N VAL A 90 -3.56 -4.81 -7.50
CA VAL A 90 -2.63 -5.78 -8.08
C VAL A 90 -2.63 -5.81 -9.62
N SER A 91 -3.68 -5.30 -10.27
CA SER A 91 -3.76 -5.18 -11.72
C SER A 91 -3.23 -3.86 -12.28
N GLY A 92 -3.12 -2.84 -11.42
CA GLY A 92 -2.82 -1.45 -11.78
C GLY A 92 -3.75 -0.90 -12.87
N GLY A 93 -5.05 -1.12 -12.70
CA GLY A 93 -6.16 -0.64 -13.54
C GLY A 93 -6.46 -1.51 -14.75
N LYS A 94 -5.81 -2.67 -14.90
CA LYS A 94 -6.00 -3.52 -16.09
C LYS A 94 -7.22 -4.45 -15.99
N LEU A 95 -7.73 -4.72 -14.79
CA LEU A 95 -8.91 -5.59 -14.61
C LEU A 95 -10.23 -4.82 -14.49
N ASP A 96 -10.18 -3.51 -14.26
CA ASP A 96 -11.34 -2.62 -14.25
C ASP A 96 -10.99 -1.25 -14.83
N ALA A 97 -11.58 -0.94 -15.99
CA ALA A 97 -11.32 0.30 -16.73
C ALA A 97 -11.77 1.57 -15.97
N LYS A 98 -12.62 1.43 -14.93
CA LYS A 98 -13.07 2.56 -14.10
C LYS A 98 -12.14 2.84 -12.92
N MET A 99 -11.20 1.94 -12.60
CA MET A 99 -10.38 2.03 -11.39
C MET A 99 -9.67 3.38 -11.27
N HIS A 100 -8.97 3.82 -12.32
CA HIS A 100 -8.20 5.07 -12.27
C HIS A 100 -9.07 6.30 -12.05
N HIS A 101 -10.25 6.38 -12.67
CA HIS A 101 -11.18 7.50 -12.47
C HIS A 101 -11.77 7.50 -11.06
N VAL A 102 -12.12 6.32 -10.54
CA VAL A 102 -12.62 6.20 -9.16
C VAL A 102 -11.55 6.65 -8.18
N VAL A 103 -10.33 6.11 -8.27
CA VAL A 103 -9.22 6.50 -7.40
C VAL A 103 -8.91 8.00 -7.50
N ALA A 104 -8.95 8.58 -8.71
CA ALA A 104 -8.76 10.02 -8.89
C ALA A 104 -9.84 10.82 -8.15
N SER A 105 -11.10 10.41 -8.24
CA SER A 105 -12.21 11.07 -7.53
C SER A 105 -12.15 10.91 -6.01
N LEU A 106 -11.56 9.82 -5.51
CA LEU A 106 -11.38 9.57 -4.09
C LEU A 106 -10.23 10.39 -3.49
N GLY A 107 -9.26 10.82 -4.31
CA GLY A 107 -8.16 11.65 -3.83
C GLY A 107 -7.23 10.96 -2.83
N ILE A 108 -7.18 9.63 -2.76
CA ILE A 108 -6.35 8.89 -1.81
C ILE A 108 -5.11 8.25 -2.48
N PRO A 109 -4.12 7.79 -1.71
CA PRO A 109 -3.00 7.02 -2.25
C PRO A 109 -3.42 5.74 -2.98
N TYR A 110 -2.72 5.46 -4.09
CA TYR A 110 -2.99 4.35 -4.99
C TYR A 110 -1.74 3.50 -5.21
N ILE A 111 -1.80 2.22 -4.86
CA ILE A 111 -0.74 1.26 -5.14
C ILE A 111 -0.98 0.64 -6.52
N VAL A 112 -0.11 0.98 -7.47
CA VAL A 112 -0.06 0.41 -8.81
C VAL A 112 0.96 -0.72 -8.85
N MET A 113 0.49 -1.96 -8.99
CA MET A 113 1.36 -3.11 -9.13
C MET A 113 1.54 -3.55 -10.59
N HIS A 114 2.70 -4.15 -10.89
CA HIS A 114 2.91 -4.86 -12.13
C HIS A 114 2.51 -6.35 -12.04
N MET A 115 1.45 -6.71 -12.77
CA MET A 115 1.02 -8.09 -13.06
C MET A 115 0.69 -8.22 -14.56
N ARG A 116 0.94 -9.40 -15.14
CA ARG A 116 0.47 -9.81 -16.48
C ARG A 116 -0.65 -10.86 -16.35
N GLY A 117 -1.71 -10.72 -17.12
CA GLY A 117 -2.91 -11.56 -16.99
C GLY A 117 -3.73 -11.19 -15.76
N ASP A 118 -4.29 -12.20 -15.09
CA ASP A 118 -5.10 -12.06 -13.87
C ASP A 118 -4.71 -13.14 -12.84
N PRO A 119 -5.29 -13.16 -11.62
CA PRO A 119 -4.94 -14.18 -10.61
C PRO A 119 -5.07 -15.63 -11.08
N SER A 120 -5.92 -15.91 -12.06
CA SER A 120 -6.10 -17.27 -12.60
C SER A 120 -5.08 -17.64 -13.68
N THR A 121 -4.58 -16.67 -14.43
CA THR A 121 -3.71 -16.86 -15.61
C THR A 121 -2.29 -16.34 -15.44
N MET A 122 -1.99 -15.59 -14.37
CA MET A 122 -0.69 -14.94 -14.18
C MET A 122 0.49 -15.92 -14.18
N GLN A 123 0.27 -17.19 -13.83
CA GLN A 123 1.31 -18.23 -13.84
C GLN A 123 1.32 -19.07 -15.13
N ASN A 124 0.52 -18.70 -16.14
CA ASN A 124 0.58 -19.33 -17.46
C ASN A 124 1.93 -19.05 -18.11
N ARG A 125 2.38 -19.97 -18.96
CA ARG A 125 3.67 -19.87 -19.64
C ARG A 125 3.81 -18.55 -20.41
N GLU A 126 2.77 -18.07 -21.10
CA GLU A 126 2.86 -16.80 -21.83
C GLU A 126 3.12 -15.58 -20.93
N ASN A 127 2.61 -15.58 -19.69
CA ASN A 127 2.72 -14.46 -18.76
C ASN A 127 4.06 -14.44 -18.00
N LEU A 128 4.85 -15.52 -18.09
CA LEU A 128 6.16 -15.66 -17.43
C LEU A 128 7.35 -15.33 -18.34
N VAL A 129 7.12 -15.05 -19.63
CA VAL A 129 8.19 -14.75 -20.60
C VAL A 129 8.51 -13.26 -20.56
N TYR A 130 9.73 -12.91 -20.18
CA TYR A 130 10.27 -11.55 -20.21
C TYR A 130 11.58 -11.58 -21.00
N ASP A 131 11.84 -10.54 -21.79
CA ASP A 131 13.14 -10.38 -22.43
C ASP A 131 14.17 -9.93 -21.38
N ASP A 132 13.90 -8.78 -20.75
CA ASP A 132 14.54 -8.33 -19.52
C ASP A 132 13.47 -7.93 -18.51
N VAL A 133 13.39 -8.65 -17.39
CA VAL A 133 12.28 -8.46 -16.44
C VAL A 133 12.29 -7.08 -15.80
N CYS A 134 13.46 -6.50 -15.54
CA CYS A 134 13.55 -5.19 -14.89
C CYS A 134 13.07 -4.07 -15.83
N SER A 135 13.56 -4.06 -17.06
CA SER A 135 13.15 -3.13 -18.12
C SER A 135 11.66 -3.27 -18.45
N ASP A 136 11.18 -4.51 -18.60
CA ASP A 136 9.77 -4.78 -18.90
C ASP A 136 8.84 -4.31 -17.76
N VAL A 137 9.20 -4.60 -16.50
CA VAL A 137 8.46 -4.16 -15.32
C VAL A 137 8.44 -2.63 -15.24
N ALA A 138 9.60 -1.99 -15.38
CA ALA A 138 9.73 -0.53 -15.36
C ALA A 138 8.87 0.12 -16.44
N SER A 139 8.95 -0.38 -17.67
CA SER A 139 8.17 0.12 -18.80
C SER A 139 6.67 -0.02 -18.55
N ALA A 140 6.22 -1.18 -18.06
CA ALA A 140 4.82 -1.41 -17.76
C ALA A 140 4.30 -0.54 -16.60
N LEU A 141 5.10 -0.33 -15.55
CA LEU A 141 4.75 0.58 -14.45
C LEU A 141 4.62 2.02 -14.94
N CYS A 142 5.57 2.53 -15.73
CA CYS A 142 5.48 3.86 -16.33
C CYS A 142 4.19 4.04 -17.13
N THR A 143 3.81 3.04 -17.93
CA THR A 143 2.55 3.11 -18.70
C THR A 143 1.33 3.16 -17.77
N ARG A 144 1.26 2.30 -16.74
CA ARG A 144 0.11 2.28 -15.82
C ARG A 144 -0.02 3.57 -15.02
N VAL A 145 1.10 4.12 -14.55
CA VAL A 145 1.12 5.38 -13.82
C VAL A 145 0.68 6.52 -14.72
N ARG A 146 1.19 6.58 -15.97
CA ARG A 146 0.75 7.57 -16.96
C ARG A 146 -0.75 7.46 -17.23
N ASP A 147 -1.30 6.25 -17.39
CA ASP A 147 -2.73 6.04 -17.61
C ASP A 147 -3.57 6.60 -16.43
N ALA A 148 -3.09 6.38 -15.21
CA ALA A 148 -3.74 6.86 -14.00
C ALA A 148 -3.59 8.38 -13.79
N GLU A 149 -2.43 8.96 -14.10
CA GLU A 149 -2.21 10.43 -14.14
C GLU A 149 -3.15 11.11 -15.14
N LEU A 150 -3.32 10.53 -16.33
CA LEU A 150 -4.24 11.04 -17.35
C LEU A 150 -5.72 10.97 -16.91
N SER A 151 -6.03 10.10 -15.95
CA SER A 151 -7.35 10.01 -15.32
C SER A 151 -7.49 10.91 -14.09
N GLY A 152 -6.43 11.64 -13.71
CA GLY A 152 -6.43 12.66 -12.65
C GLY A 152 -5.82 12.23 -11.32
N VAL A 153 -5.24 11.02 -11.21
CA VAL A 153 -4.54 10.62 -9.98
C VAL A 153 -3.17 11.32 -9.94
N PRO A 154 -2.88 12.16 -8.92
CA PRO A 154 -1.63 12.89 -8.89
C PRO A 154 -0.44 11.98 -8.62
N ALA A 155 0.70 12.27 -9.26
CA ALA A 155 1.91 11.45 -9.19
C ALA A 155 2.40 11.19 -7.74
N TRP A 156 2.26 12.18 -6.85
CA TRP A 156 2.68 12.06 -5.46
C TRP A 156 1.78 11.17 -4.59
N LYS A 157 0.59 10.80 -5.08
CA LYS A 157 -0.29 9.80 -4.44
C LYS A 157 -0.06 8.38 -4.98
N MET A 158 0.89 8.20 -5.90
CA MET A 158 1.22 6.89 -6.48
C MET A 158 2.26 6.15 -5.65
N ILE A 159 1.97 4.87 -5.39
CA ILE A 159 2.92 3.91 -4.84
C ILE A 159 3.13 2.84 -5.91
N VAL A 160 4.37 2.49 -6.21
CA VAL A 160 4.69 1.47 -7.22
C VAL A 160 5.06 0.15 -6.58
N ASP A 161 4.58 -0.96 -7.16
CA ASP A 161 4.98 -2.32 -6.78
C ASP A 161 5.42 -3.12 -8.03
N PRO A 162 6.66 -3.62 -8.11
CA PRO A 162 7.14 -4.42 -9.24
C PRO A 162 6.45 -5.80 -9.37
N GLY A 163 5.69 -6.21 -8.35
CA GLY A 163 4.84 -7.38 -8.33
C GLY A 163 5.60 -8.68 -8.13
N ILE A 164 6.45 -8.77 -7.10
CA ILE A 164 7.14 -10.02 -6.76
C ILE A 164 6.10 -11.14 -6.59
N GLY A 165 6.30 -12.27 -7.26
CA GLY A 165 5.44 -13.45 -7.24
C GLY A 165 4.21 -13.39 -8.15
N PHE A 166 3.98 -12.28 -8.87
CA PHE A 166 2.86 -12.13 -9.79
C PHE A 166 3.35 -12.20 -11.22
N SER A 167 3.03 -13.25 -11.97
CA SER A 167 3.54 -13.41 -13.34
C SER A 167 5.06 -13.41 -13.45
N LYS A 168 5.76 -13.99 -12.47
CA LYS A 168 7.22 -14.19 -12.47
C LYS A 168 7.55 -15.57 -11.91
N ASN A 169 8.50 -16.26 -12.54
CA ASN A 169 9.10 -17.48 -12.00
C ASN A 169 10.17 -17.13 -10.94
N THR A 170 10.82 -18.13 -10.37
CA THR A 170 11.81 -17.92 -9.29
C THR A 170 13.00 -17.07 -9.72
N GLU A 171 13.58 -17.33 -10.89
CA GLU A 171 14.69 -16.53 -11.42
C GLU A 171 14.29 -15.07 -11.61
N LYS A 172 13.12 -14.81 -12.23
CA LYS A 172 12.63 -13.45 -12.47
C LYS A 172 12.29 -12.70 -11.18
N ASN A 173 11.85 -13.41 -10.13
CA ASN A 173 11.65 -12.80 -8.82
C ASN A 173 12.96 -12.39 -8.15
N LEU A 174 14.03 -13.19 -8.30
CA LEU A 174 15.37 -12.83 -7.82
C LEU A 174 15.95 -11.66 -8.62
N ASP A 175 15.80 -11.68 -9.94
CA ASP A 175 16.24 -10.60 -10.83
C ASP A 175 15.58 -9.27 -10.43
N ILE A 176 14.27 -9.26 -10.16
CA ILE A 176 13.56 -8.05 -9.67
C ILE A 176 14.10 -7.61 -8.31
N LEU A 177 14.24 -8.54 -7.36
CA LEU A 177 14.67 -8.20 -6.00
C LEU A 177 16.07 -7.57 -5.98
N MET A 178 16.99 -8.09 -6.78
CA MET A 178 18.35 -7.55 -6.94
C MET A 178 18.39 -6.34 -7.87
N GLY A 179 17.41 -6.21 -8.75
CA GLY A 179 17.31 -5.21 -9.80
C GLY A 179 16.44 -4.00 -9.47
N LEU A 180 15.94 -3.85 -8.24
CA LEU A 180 15.15 -2.67 -7.85
C LEU A 180 15.82 -1.33 -8.19
N PRO A 181 17.15 -1.14 -8.00
CA PRO A 181 17.82 0.10 -8.43
C PRO A 181 17.81 0.29 -9.95
N ALA A 182 17.91 -0.80 -10.73
CA ALA A 182 17.81 -0.76 -12.18
C ALA A 182 16.38 -0.40 -12.62
N ILE A 183 15.35 -0.98 -12.01
CA ILE A 183 13.94 -0.62 -12.25
C ILE A 183 13.73 0.87 -11.99
N ARG A 184 14.19 1.40 -10.85
CA ARG A 184 14.11 2.84 -10.54
C ARG A 184 14.84 3.70 -11.58
N SER A 185 16.03 3.29 -12.00
CA SER A 185 16.81 3.99 -13.04
C SER A 185 16.09 4.03 -14.39
N GLU A 186 15.52 2.90 -14.84
CA GLU A 186 14.74 2.83 -16.07
C GLU A 186 13.47 3.69 -16.01
N ILE A 187 12.80 3.72 -14.85
CA ILE A 187 11.68 4.62 -14.60
C ILE A 187 12.14 6.09 -14.69
N GLY A 188 13.28 6.45 -14.09
CA GLY A 188 13.82 7.81 -14.08
C GLY A 188 14.17 8.36 -15.45
N LYS A 189 14.41 7.50 -16.44
CA LYS A 189 14.55 7.94 -17.85
C LYS A 189 13.24 8.45 -18.45
N LYS A 190 12.10 8.10 -17.87
CA LYS A 190 10.75 8.42 -18.38
C LYS A 190 9.98 9.39 -17.49
N SER A 191 10.11 9.28 -16.18
CA SER A 191 9.44 10.16 -15.20
C SER A 191 10.30 10.31 -13.95
N LEU A 192 10.76 11.53 -13.68
CA LEU A 192 11.52 11.85 -12.47
C LEU A 192 10.65 11.71 -11.23
N ALA A 193 9.40 12.19 -11.28
CA ALA A 193 8.45 12.05 -10.18
C ALA A 193 8.27 10.57 -9.80
N LEU A 194 8.10 9.69 -10.80
CA LEU A 194 7.90 8.27 -10.53
C LEU A 194 9.18 7.56 -10.05
N ALA A 195 10.37 8.03 -10.44
CA ALA A 195 11.63 7.46 -9.96
C ALA A 195 11.82 7.65 -8.44
N HIS A 196 11.20 8.70 -7.89
CA HIS A 196 11.18 9.03 -6.47
C HIS A 196 9.88 8.58 -5.77
N ALA A 197 8.96 7.91 -6.48
CA ALA A 197 7.75 7.40 -5.86
C ALA A 197 8.08 6.34 -4.80
N THR A 198 7.18 6.26 -3.82
CA THR A 198 7.15 5.22 -2.79
C THR A 198 7.11 3.85 -3.44
N LEU A 199 8.05 2.98 -3.05
CA LEU A 199 8.18 1.63 -3.59
C LEU A 199 7.71 0.60 -2.56
N LEU A 200 6.67 -0.15 -2.90
CA LEU A 200 6.21 -1.29 -2.14
C LEU A 200 6.83 -2.57 -2.68
N VAL A 201 7.37 -3.43 -1.80
CA VAL A 201 7.95 -4.72 -2.19
C VAL A 201 7.50 -5.81 -1.22
N GLY A 202 6.71 -6.77 -1.70
CA GLY A 202 6.20 -7.88 -0.88
C GLY A 202 6.84 -9.24 -1.14
N PRO A 203 8.03 -9.56 -0.60
CA PRO A 203 8.66 -10.88 -0.78
C PRO A 203 8.14 -11.94 0.22
N SER A 204 7.36 -11.53 1.23
CA SER A 204 7.02 -12.33 2.41
C SER A 204 6.44 -13.70 2.09
N ARG A 205 7.12 -14.75 2.58
CA ARG A 205 6.74 -16.17 2.47
C ARG A 205 6.40 -16.64 1.04
N LYS A 206 6.80 -15.90 0.01
CA LYS A 206 6.50 -16.23 -1.39
C LYS A 206 7.15 -17.56 -1.79
N ARG A 207 6.55 -18.23 -2.77
CA ARG A 207 6.96 -19.56 -3.24
C ARG A 207 8.43 -19.61 -3.68
N PHE A 208 8.91 -18.58 -4.37
CA PHE A 208 10.29 -18.54 -4.88
C PHE A 208 11.35 -18.65 -3.77
N LEU A 209 11.10 -18.04 -2.59
CA LEU A 209 11.98 -18.18 -1.43
C LEU A 209 12.04 -19.63 -0.93
N GLY A 210 10.89 -20.32 -0.97
CA GLY A 210 10.82 -21.73 -0.64
C GLY A 210 11.61 -22.60 -1.62
N GLU A 211 11.58 -22.28 -2.90
CA GLU A 211 12.33 -23.00 -3.93
C GLU A 211 13.84 -22.79 -3.79
N VAL A 212 14.27 -21.54 -3.54
CA VAL A 212 15.70 -21.20 -3.34
C VAL A 212 16.26 -21.86 -2.07
N CYS A 213 15.50 -21.86 -0.96
CA CYS A 213 15.99 -22.33 0.33
C CYS A 213 15.61 -23.78 0.66
N GLY A 214 14.93 -24.50 -0.24
CA GLY A 214 14.43 -25.86 0.03
C GLY A 214 13.35 -25.92 1.13
N ARG A 215 12.49 -24.89 1.23
CA ARG A 215 11.42 -24.75 2.24
C ARG A 215 10.03 -24.73 1.59
N PRO A 216 9.40 -25.90 1.37
CA PRO A 216 8.11 -25.98 0.70
C PRO A 216 6.95 -25.42 1.54
N VAL A 217 7.06 -25.44 2.87
CA VAL A 217 6.04 -24.91 3.79
C VAL A 217 6.22 -23.39 3.96
N ALA A 218 5.15 -22.62 3.77
CA ALA A 218 5.22 -21.15 3.80
C ALA A 218 5.69 -20.59 5.16
N GLY A 219 5.28 -21.20 6.28
CA GLY A 219 5.69 -20.78 7.62
C GLY A 219 7.17 -21.01 7.94
N GLU A 220 7.88 -21.83 7.16
CA GLU A 220 9.32 -22.08 7.34
C GLU A 220 10.19 -21.08 6.56
N ARG A 221 9.57 -20.11 5.88
CA ARG A 221 10.27 -19.15 5.01
C ARG A 221 10.59 -17.83 5.71
N ASP A 222 10.40 -17.74 7.02
CA ASP A 222 10.65 -16.51 7.77
C ASP A 222 12.11 -16.04 7.66
N PRO A 223 13.15 -16.89 7.78
CA PRO A 223 14.54 -16.46 7.56
C PRO A 223 14.81 -15.95 6.14
N ALA A 224 14.26 -16.62 5.13
CA ALA A 224 14.37 -16.19 3.73
C ALA A 224 13.63 -14.87 3.47
N THR A 225 12.50 -14.67 4.17
CA THR A 225 11.73 -13.41 4.13
C THR A 225 12.54 -12.28 4.72
N VAL A 226 13.18 -12.47 5.88
CA VAL A 226 14.07 -11.46 6.49
C VAL A 226 15.18 -11.05 5.52
N ALA A 227 15.85 -12.02 4.89
CA ALA A 227 16.92 -11.73 3.93
C ALA A 227 16.40 -10.94 2.71
N ALA A 228 15.26 -11.35 2.15
CA ALA A 228 14.67 -10.67 0.99
C ALA A 228 14.16 -9.26 1.34
N VAL A 229 13.54 -9.09 2.50
CA VAL A 229 13.12 -7.77 3.00
C VAL A 229 14.34 -6.87 3.20
N THR A 230 15.41 -7.37 3.82
CA THR A 230 16.64 -6.60 4.03
C THR A 230 17.24 -6.14 2.69
N ALA A 231 17.30 -7.03 1.69
CA ALA A 231 17.75 -6.68 0.34
C ALA A 231 16.86 -5.60 -0.31
N ALA A 232 15.54 -5.68 -0.13
CA ALA A 232 14.60 -4.70 -0.64
C ALA A 232 14.79 -3.31 0.01
N VAL A 233 14.93 -3.24 1.34
CA VAL A 233 15.20 -1.99 2.07
C VAL A 233 16.50 -1.35 1.61
N LEU A 234 17.58 -2.13 1.54
CA LEU A 234 18.89 -1.65 1.07
C LEU A 234 18.85 -1.16 -0.38
N SER A 235 17.85 -1.60 -1.15
CA SER A 235 17.61 -1.19 -2.53
C SER A 235 16.53 -0.10 -2.68
N GLY A 236 16.09 0.50 -1.57
CA GLY A 236 15.18 1.65 -1.55
C GLY A 236 13.69 1.30 -1.58
N ALA A 237 13.28 0.15 -1.04
CA ALA A 237 11.86 -0.12 -0.75
C ALA A 237 11.39 0.67 0.47
N ASN A 238 10.20 1.27 0.39
CA ASN A 238 9.57 2.09 1.43
C ASN A 238 8.47 1.32 2.19
N ILE A 239 7.73 0.43 1.53
CA ILE A 239 6.63 -0.33 2.15
C ILE A 239 6.88 -1.82 2.00
N LEU A 240 6.74 -2.57 3.09
CA LEU A 240 7.00 -4.00 3.14
C LEU A 240 5.79 -4.76 3.73
N PRO A 241 5.03 -5.48 2.91
CA PRO A 241 4.03 -6.43 3.37
C PRO A 241 4.73 -7.68 3.92
N ALA A 242 5.20 -7.62 5.18
CA ALA A 242 6.01 -8.68 5.77
C ALA A 242 5.44 -9.20 7.08
N PHE A 243 5.48 -10.53 7.22
CA PHE A 243 5.40 -11.16 8.52
C PHE A 243 6.83 -11.29 9.05
N LEU A 244 7.15 -10.52 10.07
CA LEU A 244 8.42 -10.60 10.77
C LEU A 244 8.07 -10.85 12.24
N PRO A 245 8.50 -11.95 12.85
CA PRO A 245 8.40 -12.07 14.30
C PRO A 245 9.29 -10.98 14.94
N ASN A 246 8.69 -9.99 15.60
CA ASN A 246 9.36 -8.80 16.14
C ASN A 246 10.15 -7.96 15.09
N PRO A 247 9.49 -7.31 14.12
CA PRO A 247 10.12 -6.52 13.06
C PRO A 247 10.96 -5.37 13.60
N ARG A 248 10.52 -4.74 14.70
CA ARG A 248 11.22 -3.64 15.37
C ARG A 248 12.66 -3.99 15.78
N ARG A 249 12.99 -5.27 15.98
CA ARG A 249 14.35 -5.71 16.36
C ARG A 249 15.25 -6.08 15.18
N VAL A 250 14.68 -6.40 14.02
CA VAL A 250 15.43 -7.00 12.91
C VAL A 250 15.83 -5.96 11.87
N LEU A 251 15.07 -4.88 11.71
CA LEU A 251 15.26 -3.98 10.57
C LEU A 251 15.96 -2.65 10.86
N LEU A 252 16.15 -2.21 12.11
CA LEU A 252 16.79 -0.91 12.39
C LEU A 252 17.56 -0.86 13.73
N PRO A 253 18.86 -0.49 13.76
CA PRO A 253 19.50 0.09 14.93
C PRO A 253 19.46 1.63 14.85
N SER A 254 18.31 2.27 15.09
CA SER A 254 18.26 3.64 15.65
C SER A 254 16.84 4.16 15.87
N PRO A 255 16.61 4.98 16.91
CA PRO A 255 15.35 5.67 17.17
C PRO A 255 15.37 7.03 16.47
N LEU A 256 14.97 7.10 15.20
CA LEU A 256 14.75 8.38 14.53
C LEU A 256 13.38 8.32 13.87
N PHE A 257 12.48 9.11 14.45
CA PHE A 257 11.20 9.57 13.93
C PHE A 257 10.03 8.58 13.90
N LEU A 258 9.36 8.49 15.06
CA LEU A 258 7.91 8.43 15.14
C LEU A 258 7.49 9.60 16.04
N HIS A 259 7.25 10.75 15.42
CA HIS A 259 6.46 11.84 15.99
C HIS A 259 5.67 12.41 14.80
N ALA A 260 4.50 11.84 14.54
CA ALA A 260 3.41 12.68 14.06
C ALA A 260 2.97 13.47 15.30
N THR A 261 3.55 14.65 15.52
CA THR A 261 3.04 15.56 16.53
C THR A 261 1.70 16.10 16.03
N SER A 262 0.63 15.73 16.73
CA SER A 262 -0.45 16.66 16.99
C SER A 262 0.17 17.89 17.68
N ALA A 263 0.23 19.01 16.96
CA ALA A 263 0.64 20.29 17.52
C ALA A 263 -0.24 21.38 16.92
N VAL A 264 -1.50 21.42 17.38
CA VAL A 264 -2.14 22.70 17.65
C VAL A 264 -1.51 23.18 18.95
N TYR A 265 -0.63 24.17 18.87
CA TYR A 265 -0.29 24.99 20.02
C TYR A 265 -0.63 26.42 19.67
N ASN A 266 -1.71 26.91 20.31
CA ASN A 266 -1.90 28.32 20.59
C ASN A 266 -0.62 28.86 21.25
N LEU A 267 -0.03 29.87 20.63
CA LEU A 267 0.89 30.78 21.30
C LEU A 267 0.17 32.11 21.40
N ASP A 268 -0.71 32.20 22.39
CA ASP A 268 -1.01 33.49 23.02
C ASP A 268 -0.21 33.56 24.34
N ASP A 269 0.20 34.79 24.65
CA ASP A 269 0.92 35.29 25.83
C ASP A 269 2.45 35.24 25.82
N VAL A 270 3.07 36.23 25.15
CA VAL A 270 4.01 37.17 25.80
C VAL A 270 3.86 38.59 25.23
N ASP A 271 3.57 39.51 26.15
CA ASP A 271 3.41 40.96 26.03
C ASP A 271 4.61 41.78 25.50
N GLU A 272 4.27 43.02 25.09
CA GLU A 272 5.05 44.27 24.96
C GLU A 272 5.95 44.49 23.71
N ALA A 273 5.52 45.36 22.76
CA ALA A 273 5.72 46.81 22.85
C ALA A 273 5.39 47.59 21.54
N SER A 274 4.61 48.67 21.71
CA SER A 274 4.55 49.93 20.93
C SER A 274 4.30 49.93 19.42
N ASP A 275 3.10 50.40 19.01
CA ASP A 275 3.02 51.70 18.31
C ASP A 275 1.58 52.25 18.31
N GLU A 276 1.45 53.54 18.66
CA GLU A 276 0.18 54.29 18.60
C GLU A 276 -0.10 54.73 17.17
N SER A 277 -1.22 54.31 16.57
CA SER A 277 -1.95 55.18 15.64
C SER A 277 -3.41 54.74 15.44
N ASN A 278 -4.30 55.70 15.63
CA ASN A 278 -5.76 55.62 15.48
C ASN A 278 -6.24 55.00 14.15
N GLY A 279 -7.16 54.05 14.24
CA GLY A 279 -8.03 53.63 13.14
C GLY A 279 -9.20 52.82 13.68
N GLU A 280 -10.43 53.29 13.43
CA GLU A 280 -11.67 52.57 13.75
C GLU A 280 -11.69 51.20 13.05
N VAL A 281 -12.02 50.14 13.78
CA VAL A 281 -12.20 48.79 13.22
C VAL A 281 -13.70 48.47 13.22
N GLU A 282 -14.28 48.40 12.03
CA GLU A 282 -15.62 47.84 11.80
C GLU A 282 -15.62 46.34 12.09
N LEU A 283 -16.63 45.87 12.84
CA LEU A 283 -16.89 44.46 13.08
C LEU A 283 -17.45 43.82 11.80
N ILE A 284 -16.65 42.98 11.15
CA ILE A 284 -17.13 42.04 10.13
C ILE A 284 -17.39 40.71 10.84
N ASP A 285 -18.66 40.41 11.13
CA ASP A 285 -19.12 39.07 11.49
C ASP A 285 -19.20 38.23 10.21
N SER A 286 -18.15 37.46 9.92
CA SER A 286 -18.22 36.34 8.99
C SER A 286 -17.62 35.11 9.65
N TRP A 287 -18.50 34.29 10.23
CA TRP A 287 -18.20 32.92 10.62
C TRP A 287 -18.08 32.11 9.32
N GLU A 288 -16.85 31.89 8.84
CA GLU A 288 -16.57 30.81 7.89
C GLU A 288 -16.56 29.51 8.71
N GLU A 289 -17.39 28.55 8.31
CA GLU A 289 -17.30 27.17 8.80
C GLU A 289 -15.90 26.66 8.45
N GLU A 290 -15.09 26.34 9.46
CA GLU A 290 -13.86 25.59 9.27
C GLU A 290 -14.22 24.22 8.70
N ASP A 291 -14.01 24.05 7.39
CA ASP A 291 -13.97 22.73 6.77
C ASP A 291 -12.93 21.90 7.53
N GLU A 292 -13.37 20.88 8.27
CA GLU A 292 -12.48 19.87 8.85
C GLU A 292 -11.70 19.24 7.68
N ALA A 293 -10.46 19.68 7.48
CA ALA A 293 -9.60 19.15 6.43
C ALA A 293 -9.46 17.64 6.59
N GLU A 294 -9.88 16.87 5.58
CA GLU A 294 -9.69 15.42 5.58
C GLU A 294 -8.19 15.09 5.79
N PRO A 295 -7.85 14.10 6.62
CA PRO A 295 -6.46 13.78 6.91
C PRO A 295 -5.74 13.35 5.62
N GLU A 296 -4.82 14.19 5.14
CA GLU A 296 -3.99 13.83 3.99
C GLU A 296 -2.95 12.78 4.38
N VAL A 297 -2.92 11.67 3.64
CA VAL A 297 -1.94 10.59 3.81
C VAL A 297 -0.73 10.83 2.92
N TRP A 298 0.44 10.99 3.53
CA TRP A 298 1.73 11.17 2.87
C TRP A 298 2.73 10.09 3.33
N PHE A 299 3.63 9.68 2.43
CA PHE A 299 4.72 8.73 2.72
C PHE A 299 6.06 9.43 2.60
N ASP A 300 6.86 9.39 3.67
CA ASP A 300 8.22 9.93 3.71
C ASP A 300 9.25 8.85 3.31
N ASP A 301 10.55 9.18 3.39
CA ASP A 301 11.67 8.26 3.15
C ASP A 301 11.80 7.14 4.23
N VAL A 302 10.81 7.00 5.11
CA VAL A 302 10.76 5.99 6.18
C VAL A 302 10.22 4.65 5.64
N CYS A 303 10.65 3.55 6.25
CA CYS A 303 10.12 2.22 5.95
C CYS A 303 8.87 1.91 6.79
N TYR A 304 7.75 1.59 6.12
CA TYR A 304 6.48 1.21 6.75
C TYR A 304 6.25 -0.30 6.67
N LEU A 305 5.72 -0.89 7.74
CA LEU A 305 5.34 -2.29 7.76
C LEU A 305 3.86 -2.46 7.44
N ALA A 306 3.54 -3.28 6.43
CA ALA A 306 2.15 -3.62 6.09
C ALA A 306 1.80 -5.04 6.56
N GLY A 307 0.71 -5.17 7.32
CA GLY A 307 0.10 -6.44 7.67
C GLY A 307 -0.99 -6.81 6.67
N GLN A 308 -0.87 -7.95 5.98
CA GLN A 308 -1.87 -8.38 4.99
C GLN A 308 -2.84 -9.40 5.57
N LEU A 309 -4.15 -9.11 5.50
CA LEU A 309 -5.22 -10.02 5.90
C LEU A 309 -6.07 -10.41 4.69
N LYS A 310 -6.18 -11.72 4.44
CA LYS A 310 -7.11 -12.27 3.44
C LYS A 310 -8.36 -12.83 4.13
N ILE A 311 -9.51 -12.26 3.80
CA ILE A 311 -10.85 -12.63 4.29
C ILE A 311 -11.46 -13.64 3.31
N THR A 312 -10.78 -14.78 3.15
CA THR A 312 -11.13 -15.83 2.16
C THR A 312 -11.35 -17.18 2.81
#